data_AF-A0A2T0S630-F1
#
_entry.id   AF-A0A2T0S630-F1
#
_cell.length_a   1.000
_cell.length_b   1.000
_cell.length_c   1.000
_cell.angle_alpha   90.00
_cell.angle_beta   90.00
_cell.angle_gamma   90.00
#
_symmetry.space_group_name_H-M   'P 1'
#
loop_
_entity.id
_entity.type
_entity.pdbx_description
1 polymer ?
#
loop_
_entity_poly.entity_id
_entity_poly.type
_entity_poly.pdbx_seq_one_letter_code
_entity_poly.pdbx_strand_id
1 'polypeptide(L)'
;MIGVQGVLSRISELQTQLGIAPPVTTATAPSGTSFASALADAKGTRSTGVTGQAVVDAAKKYLGTRYVFGSTDPAKGLDCSALVQRAYKDLGVDLPRTSREQARVGTKVDSLADARPGDILAFDSPVDHVAIYLGGNRMIAAPKPGDHVKIQPVYETPTHIRRVAGTAEATPGTATTAVRPASLQNPTSLSGVPYADMFVQAGAKYGVSPKLLAAVAKVESGYDPRAVSKAGAQGLMQLMPATARGLGVDNSFDPQQAINGAAKLLKSHLKEFKSLPLALAAYNAGGGSVHRYGGIPPFAETQAYVPKVQKALAALG
;
A
#
# COMPACT_ATOMS: atom_id res chain seq x y z
N MET A 1 70.88 29.47 -29.47
CA MET A 1 69.93 28.67 -28.66
C MET A 1 68.52 29.10 -29.02
N ILE A 2 67.81 28.28 -29.80
CA ILE A 2 66.42 28.52 -30.18
C ILE A 2 65.56 27.93 -29.05
N GLY A 3 65.00 28.79 -28.21
CA GLY A 3 64.20 28.38 -27.07
C GLY A 3 62.94 27.63 -27.49
N VAL A 4 62.48 26.72 -26.63
CA VAL A 4 61.35 25.80 -26.82
C VAL A 4 60.04 26.52 -27.21
N GLN A 5 59.91 27.81 -26.90
CA GLN A 5 58.81 28.67 -27.37
C GLN A 5 58.72 28.80 -28.90
N GLY A 6 59.82 28.76 -29.64
CA GLY A 6 59.82 28.92 -31.11
C GLY A 6 59.33 27.69 -31.87
N VAL A 7 59.38 26.51 -31.25
CA VAL A 7 58.92 25.24 -31.85
C VAL A 7 57.39 25.11 -31.69
N LEU A 8 56.81 25.65 -30.62
CA LEU A 8 55.38 25.59 -30.36
C LEU A 8 54.57 26.55 -31.27
N SER A 9 55.11 27.72 -31.61
CA SER A 9 54.46 28.65 -32.54
C SER A 9 54.36 28.12 -33.97
N ARG A 10 55.34 27.33 -34.43
CA ARG A 10 55.31 26.69 -35.76
C ARG A 10 54.29 25.54 -35.86
N ILE A 11 53.97 24.88 -34.75
CA ILE A 11 52.96 23.80 -34.74
C ILE A 11 51.54 24.38 -34.85
N SER A 12 51.25 25.52 -34.20
CA SER A 12 49.93 26.17 -34.32
C SER A 12 49.69 26.82 -35.69
N GLU A 13 50.71 27.37 -36.34
CA GLU A 13 50.56 27.92 -37.71
C GLU A 13 50.29 26.81 -38.75
N LEU A 14 50.92 25.64 -38.61
CA LEU A 14 50.70 24.49 -39.51
C LEU A 14 49.32 23.84 -39.34
N GLN A 15 48.73 23.89 -38.15
CA GLN A 15 47.37 23.36 -37.90
C GLN A 15 46.28 24.25 -38.52
N THR A 16 46.54 25.55 -38.70
CA THR A 16 45.57 26.50 -39.27
C THR A 16 45.55 26.45 -40.81
N GLN A 17 46.66 26.02 -41.44
CA GLN A 17 46.76 25.83 -42.89
C GLN A 17 46.14 24.52 -43.41
N LEU A 18 45.93 23.52 -42.55
CA LEU A 18 45.44 22.18 -42.93
C LEU A 18 43.94 21.97 -42.72
N GLY A 19 43.19 22.94 -42.16
CA GLY A 19 41.72 22.86 -42.07
C GLY A 19 41.17 21.74 -41.20
N ILE A 20 41.97 21.15 -40.31
CA ILE A 20 41.54 20.06 -39.41
C ILE A 20 41.08 20.69 -38.09
N ALA A 21 39.79 20.93 -37.95
CA ALA A 21 39.20 21.30 -36.67
C ALA A 21 39.29 20.12 -35.67
N PRO A 22 39.68 20.34 -34.41
CA PRO A 22 39.56 19.31 -33.38
C PRO A 22 38.08 19.06 -33.07
N PRO A 23 37.68 17.81 -32.74
CA PRO A 23 36.35 17.56 -32.23
C PRO A 23 36.20 18.29 -30.88
N VAL A 24 35.32 19.29 -30.84
CA VAL A 24 34.76 19.81 -29.59
C VAL A 24 34.00 18.67 -28.91
N THR A 25 34.70 17.95 -28.04
CA THR A 25 34.09 17.14 -26.99
C THR A 25 34.10 17.99 -25.73
N THR A 26 32.97 18.62 -25.44
CA THR A 26 32.67 19.17 -24.14
C THR A 26 32.57 18.01 -23.13
N ALA A 27 33.71 17.62 -22.56
CA ALA A 27 33.76 16.75 -21.41
C ALA A 27 33.11 17.47 -20.22
N THR A 28 31.82 17.22 -20.01
CA THR A 28 31.13 17.60 -18.77
C THR A 28 31.68 16.69 -17.67
N ALA A 29 32.34 17.28 -16.67
CA ALA A 29 32.78 16.57 -15.48
C ALA A 29 31.59 15.84 -14.84
N PRO A 30 31.70 14.56 -14.44
CA PRO A 30 30.65 13.93 -13.68
C PRO A 30 30.50 14.64 -12.33
N SER A 31 29.33 15.24 -12.12
CA SER A 31 28.88 15.75 -10.84
C SER A 31 29.03 14.66 -9.77
N GLY A 32 29.49 15.02 -8.56
CA GLY A 32 29.87 14.11 -7.46
C GLY A 32 28.80 13.11 -6.98
N THR A 33 27.61 13.09 -7.56
CA THR A 33 26.57 12.08 -7.34
C THR A 33 26.78 10.80 -8.17
N SER A 34 27.50 10.86 -9.31
CA SER A 34 27.72 9.65 -10.12
C SER A 34 28.81 8.75 -9.55
N PHE A 35 29.84 9.33 -8.92
CA PHE A 35 30.89 8.54 -8.26
C PHE A 35 30.39 7.92 -6.94
N ALA A 36 29.54 8.63 -6.19
CA ALA A 36 28.91 8.07 -4.99
C ALA A 36 27.94 6.92 -5.34
N SER A 37 27.20 7.04 -6.44
CA SER A 37 26.36 5.97 -6.98
C SER A 37 27.22 4.79 -7.47
N ALA A 38 28.29 5.05 -8.22
CA ALA A 38 29.21 4.02 -8.71
C ALA A 38 30.00 3.32 -7.59
N LEU A 39 30.30 4.02 -6.49
CA LEU A 39 30.99 3.45 -5.32
C LEU A 39 30.04 2.65 -4.41
N ALA A 40 28.76 3.05 -4.32
CA ALA A 40 27.71 2.26 -3.68
C ALA A 40 27.41 0.97 -4.46
N ASP A 41 27.43 1.06 -5.79
CA ASP A 41 27.39 -0.06 -6.73
C ASP A 41 28.55 -1.05 -6.55
N ALA A 42 29.75 -0.55 -6.26
CA ALA A 42 30.96 -1.36 -6.16
C ALA A 42 31.17 -2.01 -4.77
N LYS A 43 30.45 -1.57 -3.73
CA LYS A 43 30.63 -2.05 -2.34
C LYS A 43 29.44 -2.80 -1.74
N GLY A 44 28.32 -2.89 -2.45
CA GLY A 44 27.15 -3.65 -2.00
C GLY A 44 26.76 -4.69 -3.03
N THR A 45 26.88 -5.97 -2.68
CA THR A 45 26.26 -7.07 -3.40
C THR A 45 24.77 -6.75 -3.55
N ARG A 46 24.33 -6.32 -4.74
CA ARG A 46 22.91 -6.08 -5.03
C ARG A 46 22.19 -7.41 -4.89
N SER A 47 21.58 -7.63 -3.73
CA SER A 47 20.40 -8.47 -3.65
C SER A 47 19.37 -7.81 -4.58
N THR A 48 19.09 -8.46 -5.70
CA THR A 48 17.90 -8.22 -6.53
C THR A 48 16.68 -8.67 -5.73
N GLY A 49 16.41 -7.97 -4.62
CA GLY A 49 15.45 -8.39 -3.61
C GLY A 49 14.04 -8.29 -4.17
N VAL A 50 13.42 -9.44 -4.45
CA VAL A 50 11.99 -9.52 -4.70
C VAL A 50 11.25 -8.88 -3.53
N THR A 51 10.41 -7.88 -3.80
CA THR A 51 9.63 -7.19 -2.77
C THR A 51 8.37 -7.97 -2.44
N GLY A 52 7.90 -7.83 -1.20
CA GLY A 52 6.64 -8.45 -0.78
C GLY A 52 5.42 -8.00 -1.58
N GLN A 53 5.42 -6.74 -2.04
CA GLN A 53 4.37 -6.22 -2.92
C GLN A 53 4.41 -6.88 -4.31
N ALA A 54 5.59 -7.13 -4.87
CA ALA A 54 5.72 -7.85 -6.14
C ALA A 54 5.15 -9.27 -6.03
N VAL A 55 5.35 -9.96 -4.90
CA VAL A 55 4.76 -11.28 -4.61
C VAL A 55 3.23 -11.21 -4.62
N VAL A 56 2.65 -10.20 -3.97
CA VAL A 56 1.20 -10.00 -3.95
C VAL A 56 0.65 -9.76 -5.37
N ASP A 57 1.31 -8.93 -6.16
CA ASP A 57 0.84 -8.61 -7.51
C ASP A 57 1.03 -9.79 -8.48
N ALA A 58 2.07 -10.61 -8.29
CA ALA A 58 2.21 -11.88 -8.98
C ALA A 58 1.08 -12.84 -8.61
N ALA A 59 0.76 -12.98 -7.32
CA ALA A 59 -0.32 -13.86 -6.86
C ALA A 59 -1.70 -13.45 -7.41
N LYS A 60 -1.99 -12.15 -7.49
CA LYS A 60 -3.27 -11.64 -8.02
C LYS A 60 -3.55 -12.04 -9.46
N LYS A 61 -2.53 -12.33 -10.27
CA LYS A 61 -2.70 -12.83 -11.65
C LYS A 61 -3.48 -14.15 -11.72
N TYR A 62 -3.50 -14.89 -10.62
CA TYR A 62 -4.16 -16.19 -10.51
C TYR A 62 -5.56 -16.11 -9.89
N LEU A 63 -6.11 -14.90 -9.62
CA LEU A 63 -7.47 -14.76 -9.10
C LEU A 63 -8.49 -15.42 -10.03
N GLY A 64 -9.39 -16.21 -9.45
CA GLY A 64 -10.41 -16.96 -10.18
C GLY A 64 -9.94 -18.33 -10.70
N THR A 65 -8.65 -18.65 -10.64
CA THR A 65 -8.15 -19.99 -11.00
C THR A 65 -8.76 -21.04 -10.09
N ARG A 66 -9.36 -22.09 -10.66
CA ARG A 66 -10.01 -23.16 -9.89
C ARG A 66 -9.00 -23.87 -8.98
N TYR A 67 -9.46 -24.31 -7.82
CA TYR A 67 -8.68 -25.19 -6.98
C TYR A 67 -8.63 -26.60 -7.57
N VAL A 68 -7.43 -27.13 -7.76
CA VAL A 68 -7.22 -28.55 -8.10
C VAL A 68 -6.09 -29.10 -7.24
N PHE A 69 -6.41 -30.06 -6.38
CA PHE A 69 -5.44 -30.68 -5.48
C PHE A 69 -4.28 -31.31 -6.26
N GLY A 70 -3.04 -30.97 -5.91
CA GLY A 70 -1.84 -31.50 -6.56
C GLY A 70 -1.46 -30.82 -7.88
N SER A 71 -2.32 -29.96 -8.45
CA SER A 71 -2.03 -29.29 -9.72
C SER A 71 -1.07 -28.12 -9.55
N THR A 72 -0.11 -28.01 -10.47
CA THR A 72 0.85 -26.90 -10.60
C THR A 72 0.62 -26.06 -11.87
N ASP A 73 -0.42 -26.39 -12.64
CA ASP A 73 -0.72 -25.79 -13.93
C ASP A 73 -1.88 -24.79 -13.81
N PRO A 74 -1.63 -23.47 -13.92
CA PRO A 74 -2.68 -22.45 -13.81
C PRO A 74 -3.85 -22.63 -14.78
N ALA A 75 -3.64 -23.29 -15.93
CA ALA A 75 -4.70 -23.55 -16.90
C ALA A 75 -5.64 -24.68 -16.44
N LYS A 76 -5.13 -25.64 -15.66
CA LYS A 76 -5.91 -26.76 -15.11
C LYS A 76 -6.46 -26.45 -13.71
N GLY A 77 -5.79 -25.57 -12.98
CA GLY A 77 -6.12 -25.18 -11.61
C GLY A 77 -4.90 -25.23 -10.69
N LEU A 78 -4.99 -24.60 -9.52
CA LEU A 78 -3.89 -24.50 -8.57
C LEU A 78 -4.33 -24.97 -7.19
N ASP A 79 -3.50 -25.74 -6.50
CA ASP A 79 -3.65 -25.93 -5.05
C ASP A 79 -2.99 -24.79 -4.24
N CYS A 80 -3.16 -24.81 -2.92
CA CYS A 80 -2.67 -23.77 -2.01
C CYS A 80 -1.17 -23.52 -2.18
N SER A 81 -0.38 -24.57 -2.15
CA SER A 81 1.08 -24.50 -2.27
C SER A 81 1.55 -24.18 -3.69
N ALA A 82 0.83 -24.59 -4.73
CA ALA A 82 1.12 -24.26 -6.12
C ALA A 82 0.88 -22.77 -6.41
N LEU A 83 -0.16 -22.17 -5.83
CA LEU A 83 -0.38 -20.72 -5.91
C LEU A 83 0.80 -19.93 -5.33
N VAL A 84 1.21 -20.28 -4.10
CA VAL A 84 2.34 -19.62 -3.42
C VAL A 84 3.62 -19.81 -4.21
N GLN A 85 3.92 -21.05 -4.62
CA GLN A 85 5.09 -21.37 -5.42
C GLN A 85 5.11 -20.58 -6.72
N ARG A 86 3.99 -20.49 -7.44
CA ARG A 86 3.92 -19.81 -8.72
C ARG A 86 4.11 -18.30 -8.60
N ALA A 87 3.48 -17.68 -7.60
CA ALA A 87 3.63 -16.24 -7.35
C ALA A 87 5.09 -15.84 -7.10
N TYR A 88 5.84 -16.67 -6.37
CA TYR A 88 7.27 -16.47 -6.16
C TYR A 88 8.12 -16.84 -7.39
N LYS A 89 7.75 -17.91 -8.12
CA LYS A 89 8.46 -18.33 -9.34
C LYS A 89 8.38 -17.30 -10.46
N ASP A 90 7.24 -16.62 -10.61
CA ASP A 90 7.05 -15.51 -11.54
C ASP A 90 8.03 -14.34 -11.29
N LEU A 91 8.64 -14.31 -10.10
CA LEU A 91 9.62 -13.31 -9.66
C LEU A 91 11.03 -13.91 -9.58
N GLY A 92 11.23 -15.13 -10.08
CA GLY A 92 12.53 -15.81 -10.07
C GLY A 92 12.90 -16.43 -8.72
N VAL A 93 11.97 -16.53 -7.77
CA VAL A 93 12.22 -17.17 -6.47
C VAL A 93 11.66 -18.58 -6.47
N ASP A 94 12.54 -19.56 -6.25
CA ASP A 94 12.16 -20.96 -6.14
C ASP A 94 11.69 -21.30 -4.73
N LEU A 95 10.48 -21.86 -4.66
CA LEU A 95 9.88 -22.37 -3.43
C LEU A 95 9.65 -23.88 -3.54
N PRO A 96 9.76 -24.62 -2.43
CA PRO A 96 9.43 -26.05 -2.41
C PRO A 96 7.95 -26.26 -2.74
N ARG A 97 7.63 -27.48 -3.21
CA ARG A 97 6.30 -27.79 -3.76
C ARG A 97 5.21 -27.89 -2.71
N THR A 98 5.54 -28.33 -1.49
CA THR A 98 4.52 -28.65 -0.48
C THR A 98 4.32 -27.53 0.53
N SER A 99 3.10 -27.39 1.06
CA SER A 99 2.74 -26.42 2.09
C SER A 99 3.61 -26.56 3.36
N ARG A 100 3.91 -27.80 3.76
CA ARG A 100 4.76 -28.13 4.93
C ARG A 100 6.20 -27.64 4.79
N GLU A 101 6.76 -27.73 3.59
CA GLU A 101 8.11 -27.24 3.30
C GLU A 101 8.10 -25.71 3.16
N GLN A 102 7.07 -25.15 2.53
CA GLN A 102 6.91 -23.69 2.41
C GLN A 102 6.76 -23.01 3.78
N ALA A 103 6.14 -23.68 4.75
CA ALA A 103 6.06 -23.21 6.13
C ALA A 103 7.41 -23.18 6.88
N ARG A 104 8.52 -23.58 6.24
CA ARG A 104 9.88 -23.62 6.80
C ARG A 104 10.89 -22.75 6.05
N VAL A 105 10.53 -22.18 4.90
CA VAL A 105 11.44 -21.33 4.12
C VAL A 105 11.51 -19.91 4.67
N GLY A 106 12.58 -19.19 4.33
CA GLY A 106 12.73 -17.78 4.67
C GLY A 106 12.87 -17.50 6.16
N THR A 107 12.64 -16.23 6.53
CA THR A 107 12.75 -15.75 7.92
C THR A 107 11.43 -15.95 8.65
N LYS A 108 11.48 -16.43 9.90
CA LYS A 108 10.31 -16.51 10.78
C LYS A 108 9.79 -15.10 11.07
N VAL A 109 8.48 -14.93 11.01
CA VAL A 109 7.78 -13.75 11.51
C VAL A 109 6.94 -14.18 12.71
N ASP A 110 7.09 -13.47 13.83
CA ASP A 110 6.58 -13.95 15.13
C ASP A 110 5.06 -13.80 15.29
N SER A 111 4.45 -12.84 14.59
CA SER A 111 3.02 -12.60 14.69
C SER A 111 2.43 -12.04 13.40
N LEU A 112 1.10 -12.09 13.29
CA LEU A 112 0.40 -11.46 12.16
C LEU A 112 0.53 -9.92 12.17
N ALA A 113 0.86 -9.32 13.31
CA ALA A 113 1.14 -7.89 13.41
C ALA A 113 2.48 -7.52 12.75
N ASP A 114 3.46 -8.43 12.78
CA ASP A 114 4.77 -8.27 12.15
C ASP A 114 4.78 -8.72 10.69
N ALA A 115 3.68 -9.36 10.24
CA ALA A 115 3.52 -9.83 8.89
C ALA A 115 3.41 -8.67 7.91
N ARG A 116 4.04 -8.83 6.76
CA ARG A 116 4.09 -7.87 5.67
C ARG A 116 3.48 -8.48 4.41
N PRO A 117 2.95 -7.66 3.49
CA PRO A 117 2.50 -8.14 2.19
C PRO A 117 3.57 -9.03 1.56
N GLY A 118 3.17 -10.19 1.01
CA GLY A 118 4.08 -11.18 0.44
C GLY A 118 4.48 -12.29 1.41
N ASP A 119 4.38 -12.09 2.73
CA ASP A 119 4.69 -13.16 3.69
C ASP A 119 3.76 -14.37 3.48
N ILE A 120 4.31 -15.57 3.62
CA ILE A 120 3.56 -16.82 3.53
C ILE A 120 2.91 -17.07 4.88
N LEU A 121 1.59 -17.23 4.88
CA LEU A 121 0.81 -17.68 6.03
C LEU A 121 0.60 -19.19 5.91
N ALA A 122 0.92 -19.95 6.94
CA ALA A 122 0.65 -21.38 7.02
C ALA A 122 -0.32 -21.67 8.17
N PHE A 123 -1.25 -22.59 7.93
CA PHE A 123 -2.33 -22.94 8.85
C PHE A 123 -2.27 -24.43 9.20
N ASP A 124 -2.90 -24.78 10.32
CA ASP A 124 -2.93 -26.12 10.91
C ASP A 124 -1.58 -26.67 11.40
N SER A 125 -1.66 -27.75 12.16
CA SER A 125 -0.52 -28.57 12.60
C SER A 125 -0.92 -30.04 12.60
N PRO A 126 -0.44 -30.86 11.63
CA PRO A 126 0.53 -30.54 10.57
C PRO A 126 -0.03 -29.53 9.55
N VAL A 127 0.87 -28.75 8.92
CA VAL A 127 0.46 -27.73 7.93
C VAL A 127 -0.24 -28.39 6.74
N ASP A 128 -1.47 -27.97 6.51
CA ASP A 128 -2.31 -28.40 5.38
C ASP A 128 -2.52 -27.25 4.38
N HIS A 129 -2.76 -26.04 4.89
CA HIS A 129 -3.06 -24.87 4.07
C HIS A 129 -1.99 -23.77 4.15
N VAL A 130 -1.75 -23.10 3.01
CA VAL A 130 -0.86 -21.94 2.89
C VAL A 130 -1.47 -20.86 2.01
N ALA A 131 -1.14 -19.61 2.31
CA ALA A 131 -1.62 -18.42 1.61
C ALA A 131 -0.55 -17.32 1.56
N ILE A 132 -0.75 -16.31 0.72
CA ILE A 132 0.10 -15.10 0.70
C ILE A 132 -0.63 -13.98 1.42
N TYR A 133 0.02 -13.36 2.41
CA TYR A 133 -0.51 -12.21 3.13
C TYR A 133 -0.53 -10.97 2.24
N LEU A 134 -1.63 -10.21 2.27
CA LEU A 134 -1.78 -8.97 1.52
C LEU A 134 -1.62 -7.73 2.41
N GLY A 135 -1.48 -7.90 3.73
CA GLY A 135 -1.73 -6.83 4.68
C GLY A 135 -3.20 -6.72 5.07
N GLY A 136 -3.48 -5.97 6.14
CA GLY A 136 -4.85 -5.62 6.56
C GLY A 136 -5.74 -6.82 6.87
N ASN A 137 -5.19 -7.88 7.48
CA ASN A 137 -5.89 -9.13 7.79
C ASN A 137 -6.50 -9.82 6.56
N ARG A 138 -5.88 -9.69 5.38
CA ARG A 138 -6.31 -10.34 4.14
C ARG A 138 -5.20 -11.23 3.58
N MET A 139 -5.61 -12.30 2.93
CA MET A 139 -4.73 -13.20 2.22
C MET A 139 -5.32 -13.59 0.88
N ILE A 140 -4.45 -13.93 -0.07
CA ILE A 140 -4.83 -14.61 -1.30
C ILE A 140 -4.48 -16.07 -1.13
N ALA A 141 -5.46 -16.92 -1.37
CA ALA A 141 -5.36 -18.35 -1.13
C ALA A 141 -6.14 -19.12 -2.19
N ALA A 142 -5.68 -20.33 -2.51
CA ALA A 142 -6.47 -21.36 -3.14
C ALA A 142 -6.97 -22.28 -2.02
N PRO A 143 -8.21 -22.14 -1.52
CA PRO A 143 -8.56 -22.66 -0.20
C PRO A 143 -8.84 -24.15 -0.18
N LYS A 144 -9.65 -24.68 -1.12
CA LYS A 144 -10.10 -26.08 -1.08
C LYS A 144 -10.75 -26.53 -2.40
N PRO A 145 -10.91 -27.86 -2.62
CA PRO A 145 -11.66 -28.39 -3.74
C PRO A 145 -13.06 -27.78 -3.87
N GLY A 146 -13.47 -27.49 -5.11
CA GLY A 146 -14.75 -26.82 -5.41
C GLY A 146 -14.72 -25.30 -5.28
N ASP A 147 -13.60 -24.71 -4.87
CA ASP A 147 -13.40 -23.26 -4.76
C ASP A 147 -12.39 -22.75 -5.81
N HIS A 148 -12.01 -21.49 -5.70
CA HIS A 148 -11.03 -20.84 -6.57
C HIS A 148 -10.08 -19.93 -5.77
N VAL A 149 -8.99 -19.53 -6.41
CA VAL A 149 -8.07 -18.54 -5.87
C VAL A 149 -8.82 -17.23 -5.65
N LYS A 150 -8.88 -16.78 -4.39
CA LYS A 150 -9.61 -15.58 -4.01
C LYS A 150 -8.90 -14.82 -2.90
N ILE A 151 -9.25 -13.55 -2.79
CA ILE A 151 -8.84 -12.74 -1.65
C ILE A 151 -9.87 -12.87 -0.55
N GLN A 152 -9.45 -13.38 0.60
CA GLN A 152 -10.29 -13.60 1.76
C GLN A 152 -9.65 -13.01 3.03
N PRO A 153 -10.43 -12.81 4.10
CA PRO A 153 -9.84 -12.52 5.41
C PRO A 153 -8.90 -13.63 5.84
N VAL A 154 -7.89 -13.28 6.63
CA VAL A 154 -7.20 -14.25 7.48
C VAL A 154 -8.22 -14.61 8.58
N TYR A 155 -8.79 -15.81 8.47
CA TYR A 155 -9.97 -16.24 9.25
C TYR A 155 -9.59 -16.91 10.57
N GLU A 156 -8.33 -17.33 10.72
CA GLU A 156 -7.78 -17.90 11.94
C GLU A 156 -6.31 -17.50 12.09
N THR A 157 -5.72 -17.74 13.26
CA THR A 157 -4.32 -17.38 13.50
C THR A 157 -3.41 -18.37 12.76
N PRO A 158 -2.51 -17.92 11.86
CA PRO A 158 -1.56 -18.80 11.19
C PRO A 158 -0.64 -19.48 12.22
N THR A 159 -0.38 -20.78 12.04
CA THR A 159 0.58 -21.51 12.88
C THR A 159 2.02 -21.12 12.58
N HIS A 160 2.30 -20.70 11.34
CA HIS A 160 3.60 -20.18 10.94
C HIS A 160 3.44 -19.01 9.96
N ILE A 161 4.34 -18.02 10.07
CA ILE A 161 4.46 -16.93 9.13
C ILE A 161 5.91 -16.85 8.65
N ARG A 162 6.11 -16.81 7.32
CA ARG A 162 7.43 -16.83 6.69
C ARG A 162 7.62 -15.69 5.71
N ARG A 163 8.72 -14.96 5.90
CA ARG A 163 9.17 -13.91 4.98
C ARG A 163 10.26 -14.45 4.06
N VAL A 164 9.94 -14.54 2.77
CA VAL A 164 10.89 -15.00 1.73
C VAL A 164 11.37 -13.81 0.88
N ALA A 165 10.52 -12.82 0.64
CA ALA A 165 10.86 -11.57 -0.03
C ALA A 165 11.79 -10.70 0.85
N GLY A 166 12.96 -10.32 0.30
CA GLY A 166 13.97 -9.52 0.99
C GLY A 166 13.56 -8.06 1.16
N THR A 167 13.93 -7.47 2.29
CA THR A 167 13.61 -6.09 2.69
C THR A 167 14.35 -5.06 1.84
N ALA A 168 13.75 -4.62 0.74
CA ALA A 168 13.91 -3.24 0.30
C ALA A 168 12.84 -2.41 1.03
N GLU A 169 13.08 -2.14 2.32
CA GLU A 169 12.42 -1.02 2.97
C GLU A 169 12.90 0.25 2.27
N ALA A 170 11.96 1.03 1.74
CA ALA A 170 12.23 2.34 1.21
C ALA A 170 12.78 3.22 2.35
N THR A 171 14.08 3.48 2.33
CA THR A 171 14.68 4.57 3.10
C THR A 171 14.15 5.90 2.53
N PRO A 172 13.70 6.86 3.35
CA PRO A 172 13.38 8.20 2.88
C PRO A 172 14.68 8.93 2.57
N GLY A 173 15.03 9.02 1.29
CA GLY A 173 16.27 9.66 0.83
C GLY A 173 16.11 10.32 -0.53
N THR A 174 15.91 11.64 -0.49
CA THR A 174 16.23 12.65 -1.51
C THR A 174 15.62 12.49 -2.90
N ALA A 175 14.62 13.33 -3.16
CA ALA A 175 14.10 13.63 -4.49
C ALA A 175 15.22 14.00 -5.47
N THR A 176 15.35 13.24 -6.55
CA THR A 176 15.79 13.80 -7.83
C THR A 176 14.59 13.83 -8.75
N THR A 177 14.15 15.05 -9.04
CA THR A 177 13.08 15.41 -9.97
C THR A 177 13.36 14.82 -11.36
N ALA A 178 12.72 13.69 -11.68
CA ALA A 178 12.55 13.27 -13.06
C ALA A 178 11.17 13.78 -13.53
N VAL A 179 11.21 14.81 -14.37
CA VAL A 179 10.04 15.35 -15.07
C VAL A 179 9.41 14.21 -15.87
N ARG A 180 8.23 13.74 -15.44
CA ARG A 180 7.33 12.92 -16.25
C ARG A 180 6.17 13.79 -16.73
N PRO A 181 5.72 13.62 -17.99
CA PRO A 181 4.73 14.50 -18.57
C PRO A 181 3.39 14.37 -17.83
N ALA A 182 2.77 15.52 -17.63
CA ALA A 182 1.47 15.68 -17.01
C ALA A 182 0.36 15.16 -17.94
N SER A 183 0.06 13.86 -17.86
CA SER A 183 -1.19 13.31 -18.41
C SER A 183 -1.39 11.86 -17.96
N LEU A 184 -1.80 11.70 -16.70
CA LEU A 184 -2.70 10.68 -16.13
C LEU A 184 -2.60 10.78 -14.60
N GLN A 185 -2.94 11.95 -14.06
CA GLN A 185 -3.14 12.12 -12.62
C GLN A 185 -4.51 11.52 -12.27
N ASN A 186 -4.53 10.27 -11.80
CA ASN A 186 -5.65 9.80 -10.99
C ASN A 186 -5.66 10.62 -9.69
N PRO A 187 -6.79 11.21 -9.27
CA PRO A 187 -6.85 12.26 -8.24
C PRO A 187 -6.72 11.77 -6.79
N THR A 188 -6.05 10.64 -6.55
CA THR A 188 -6.15 9.88 -5.29
C THR A 188 -4.88 9.84 -4.45
N SER A 189 -3.93 10.75 -4.68
CA SER A 189 -2.72 10.78 -3.84
C SER A 189 -3.03 11.47 -2.51
N LEU A 190 -3.37 10.69 -1.47
CA LEU A 190 -3.44 11.13 -0.06
C LEU A 190 -2.03 11.31 0.53
N SER A 191 -1.11 11.90 -0.23
CA SER A 191 0.30 12.05 0.16
C SER A 191 0.42 12.83 1.47
N GLY A 192 1.15 12.27 2.44
CA GLY A 192 1.34 12.89 3.76
C GLY A 192 0.19 12.70 4.75
N VAL A 193 -0.90 12.02 4.36
CA VAL A 193 -2.00 11.67 5.26
C VAL A 193 -1.67 10.37 6.00
N PRO A 194 -1.70 10.33 7.35
CA PRO A 194 -1.57 9.09 8.10
C PRO A 194 -2.64 8.07 7.69
N TYR A 195 -2.30 6.79 7.62
CA TYR A 195 -3.22 5.70 7.21
C TYR A 195 -3.79 5.83 5.78
N ALA A 196 -3.16 6.62 4.90
CA ALA A 196 -3.58 6.82 3.51
C ALA A 196 -3.97 5.51 2.79
N ASP A 197 -3.13 4.48 2.89
CA ASP A 197 -3.40 3.19 2.24
C ASP A 197 -4.65 2.50 2.78
N MET A 198 -4.92 2.61 4.08
CA MET A 198 -6.12 2.05 4.71
C MET A 198 -7.37 2.79 4.23
N PHE A 199 -7.31 4.12 4.08
CA PHE A 199 -8.39 4.91 3.50
C PHE A 199 -8.64 4.57 2.04
N VAL A 200 -7.59 4.37 1.24
CA VAL A 200 -7.69 3.94 -0.17
C VAL A 200 -8.34 2.56 -0.26
N GLN A 201 -7.89 1.60 0.56
CA GLN A 201 -8.42 0.25 0.58
C GLN A 201 -9.89 0.20 1.01
N ALA A 202 -10.24 0.86 2.12
CA ALA A 202 -11.62 0.90 2.60
C ALA A 202 -12.53 1.63 1.61
N GLY A 203 -12.04 2.74 1.03
CA GLY A 203 -12.77 3.48 0.02
C GLY A 203 -13.10 2.63 -1.21
N ALA A 204 -12.10 1.91 -1.74
CA ALA A 204 -12.31 0.97 -2.85
C ALA A 204 -13.26 -0.18 -2.47
N LYS A 205 -13.13 -0.73 -1.25
CA LYS A 205 -13.95 -1.86 -0.79
C LYS A 205 -15.42 -1.51 -0.62
N TYR A 206 -15.73 -0.33 -0.09
CA TYR A 206 -17.10 0.04 0.26
C TYR A 206 -17.74 1.03 -0.72
N GLY A 207 -16.98 1.61 -1.64
CA GLY A 207 -17.45 2.62 -2.58
C GLY A 207 -17.60 3.99 -1.93
N VAL A 208 -16.65 4.37 -1.08
CA VAL A 208 -16.58 5.68 -0.41
C VAL A 208 -15.29 6.38 -0.81
N SER A 209 -15.29 7.70 -0.95
CA SER A 209 -14.06 8.43 -1.28
C SER A 209 -12.98 8.26 -0.19
N PRO A 210 -11.74 7.87 -0.53
CA PRO A 210 -10.62 7.83 0.42
C PRO A 210 -10.38 9.18 1.09
N LYS A 211 -10.52 10.28 0.34
CA LYS A 211 -10.40 11.65 0.86
C LYS A 211 -11.48 11.97 1.89
N LEU A 212 -12.71 11.48 1.68
CA LEU A 212 -13.79 11.64 2.65
C LEU A 212 -13.47 10.91 3.97
N LEU A 213 -12.99 9.68 3.89
CA LEU A 213 -12.59 8.92 5.08
C LEU A 213 -11.43 9.61 5.83
N ALA A 214 -10.43 10.09 5.11
CA ALA A 214 -9.31 10.83 5.67
C ALA A 214 -9.75 12.16 6.32
N ALA A 215 -10.70 12.87 5.70
CA ALA A 215 -11.24 14.11 6.24
C ALA A 215 -12.04 13.88 7.52
N VAL A 216 -12.88 12.83 7.56
CA VAL A 216 -13.60 12.43 8.77
C VAL A 216 -12.62 12.07 9.87
N ALA A 217 -11.64 11.18 9.62
CA ALA A 217 -10.63 10.81 10.60
C ALA A 217 -9.85 12.01 11.17
N LYS A 218 -9.54 13.01 10.32
CA LYS A 218 -8.89 14.25 10.75
C LYS A 218 -9.74 15.01 11.76
N VAL A 219 -11.04 15.10 11.53
CA VAL A 219 -11.95 15.87 12.38
C VAL A 219 -12.31 15.12 13.65
N GLU A 220 -12.49 13.80 13.57
CA GLU A 220 -12.84 12.94 14.69
C GLU A 220 -11.74 12.86 15.74
N SER A 221 -10.51 12.54 15.33
CA SER A 221 -9.42 12.22 16.25
C SER A 221 -8.12 12.95 15.94
N GLY A 222 -8.05 13.71 14.84
CA GLY A 222 -6.77 14.24 14.38
C GLY A 222 -5.80 13.16 13.90
N TYR A 223 -6.31 11.98 13.54
CA TYR A 223 -5.56 10.75 13.24
C TYR A 223 -5.01 9.98 14.46
N ASP A 224 -5.53 10.23 15.66
CA ASP A 224 -5.16 9.47 16.86
C ASP A 224 -5.98 8.17 16.97
N PRO A 225 -5.36 6.98 16.83
CA PRO A 225 -6.07 5.72 16.93
C PRO A 225 -6.41 5.33 18.38
N ARG A 226 -5.91 6.06 19.37
CA ARG A 226 -6.15 5.84 20.81
C ARG A 226 -7.12 6.84 21.42
N ALA A 227 -7.66 7.77 20.63
CA ALA A 227 -8.57 8.81 21.10
C ALA A 227 -9.83 8.22 21.75
N VAL A 228 -10.26 8.81 22.86
CA VAL A 228 -11.54 8.51 23.52
C VAL A 228 -12.23 9.82 23.87
N SER A 229 -13.47 10.00 23.40
CA SER A 229 -14.27 11.19 23.74
C SER A 229 -14.89 11.08 25.13
N LYS A 230 -15.34 12.21 25.68
CA LYS A 230 -16.11 12.24 26.94
C LYS A 230 -17.40 11.40 26.87
N ALA A 231 -17.99 11.27 25.69
CA ALA A 231 -19.17 10.46 25.44
C ALA A 231 -18.85 8.97 25.23
N GLY A 232 -17.58 8.60 25.14
CA GLY A 232 -17.13 7.21 24.96
C GLY A 232 -16.94 6.78 23.51
N ALA A 233 -16.89 7.71 22.55
CA ALA A 233 -16.49 7.40 21.18
C ALA A 233 -15.01 7.01 21.12
N GLN A 234 -14.65 6.01 20.31
CA GLN A 234 -13.33 5.37 20.38
C GLN A 234 -12.57 5.35 19.06
N GLY A 235 -11.26 5.55 19.20
CA GLY A 235 -10.24 5.36 18.19
C GLY A 235 -10.29 6.32 17.02
N LEU A 236 -9.62 5.92 15.93
CA LEU A 236 -9.31 6.78 14.78
C LEU A 236 -10.56 7.45 14.17
N MET A 237 -11.67 6.71 14.14
CA MET A 237 -12.92 7.14 13.51
C MET A 237 -14.02 7.50 14.51
N GLN A 238 -13.68 7.54 15.82
CA GLN A 238 -14.58 7.89 16.92
C GLN A 238 -15.95 7.19 16.82
N LEU A 239 -15.93 5.87 16.62
CA LEU A 239 -17.18 5.10 16.64
C LEU A 239 -17.64 4.91 18.08
N MET A 240 -18.93 5.13 18.34
CA MET A 240 -19.54 4.73 19.60
C MET A 240 -19.52 3.20 19.74
N PRO A 241 -19.28 2.62 20.94
CA PRO A 241 -19.11 1.17 21.10
C PRO A 241 -20.27 0.34 20.57
N ALA A 242 -21.52 0.80 20.76
CA ALA A 242 -22.70 0.12 20.21
C ALA A 242 -22.71 0.13 18.68
N THR A 243 -22.38 1.28 18.08
CA THR A 243 -22.27 1.45 16.62
C THR A 243 -21.14 0.60 16.04
N ALA A 244 -19.98 0.57 16.70
CA ALA A 244 -18.84 -0.25 16.31
C ALA A 244 -19.21 -1.74 16.22
N ARG A 245 -19.85 -2.29 17.26
CA ARG A 245 -20.35 -3.67 17.26
C ARG A 245 -21.33 -3.95 16.12
N GLY A 246 -22.28 -3.04 15.88
CA GLY A 246 -23.24 -3.17 14.77
C GLY A 246 -22.59 -3.17 13.38
N LEU A 247 -21.39 -2.61 13.26
CA LEU A 247 -20.61 -2.56 12.01
C LEU A 247 -19.59 -3.70 11.89
N GLY A 248 -19.53 -4.60 12.88
CA GLY A 248 -18.54 -5.68 12.97
C GLY A 248 -17.13 -5.17 13.25
N VAL A 249 -17.02 -4.14 14.10
CA VAL A 249 -15.76 -3.64 14.65
C VAL A 249 -15.63 -4.15 16.08
N ASP A 250 -14.76 -5.12 16.28
CA ASP A 250 -14.49 -5.73 17.58
C ASP A 250 -13.56 -4.87 18.43
N ASN A 251 -12.63 -4.16 17.78
CA ASN A 251 -11.71 -3.23 18.41
C ASN A 251 -11.65 -1.89 17.66
N SER A 252 -12.28 -0.85 18.21
CA SER A 252 -12.25 0.50 17.61
C SER A 252 -10.88 1.20 17.71
N PHE A 253 -9.96 0.70 18.54
CA PHE A 253 -8.59 1.20 18.59
C PHE A 253 -7.69 0.59 17.51
N ASP A 254 -8.17 -0.44 16.80
CA ASP A 254 -7.52 -0.92 15.58
C ASP A 254 -7.88 0.00 14.39
N PRO A 255 -6.90 0.70 13.78
CA PRO A 255 -7.19 1.65 12.71
C PRO A 255 -7.91 1.02 11.51
N GLN A 256 -7.54 -0.20 11.13
CA GLN A 256 -8.11 -0.88 9.98
C GLN A 256 -9.58 -1.23 10.23
N GLN A 257 -9.92 -1.76 11.41
CA GLN A 257 -11.30 -2.04 11.79
C GLN A 257 -12.12 -0.75 11.90
N ALA A 258 -11.59 0.29 12.56
CA ALA A 258 -12.25 1.57 12.71
C ALA A 258 -12.57 2.21 11.34
N ILE A 259 -11.60 2.28 10.43
CA ILE A 259 -11.77 2.82 9.08
C ILE A 259 -12.79 2.00 8.29
N ASN A 260 -12.72 0.67 8.36
CA ASN A 260 -13.67 -0.20 7.67
C ASN A 260 -15.10 -0.04 8.21
N GLY A 261 -15.28 0.08 9.52
CA GLY A 261 -16.57 0.35 10.14
C GLY A 261 -17.13 1.70 9.72
N ALA A 262 -16.32 2.75 9.83
CA ALA A 262 -16.71 4.10 9.41
C ALA A 262 -17.06 4.17 7.92
N ALA A 263 -16.34 3.45 7.06
CA ALA A 263 -16.66 3.39 5.63
C ALA A 263 -18.00 2.70 5.35
N LYS A 264 -18.35 1.63 6.07
CA LYS A 264 -19.70 1.02 5.99
C LYS A 264 -20.78 2.01 6.44
N LEU A 265 -20.53 2.71 7.55
CA LEU A 265 -21.47 3.70 8.09
C LEU A 265 -21.70 4.86 7.12
N LEU A 266 -20.63 5.48 6.62
CA LEU A 266 -20.70 6.56 5.63
C LEU A 266 -21.37 6.10 4.33
N LYS A 267 -21.09 4.88 3.85
CA LYS A 267 -21.80 4.31 2.69
C LYS A 267 -23.30 4.26 2.93
N SER A 268 -23.73 3.79 4.11
CA SER A 268 -25.15 3.69 4.45
C SER A 268 -25.82 5.07 4.46
N HIS A 269 -25.19 6.06 5.09
CA HIS A 269 -25.72 7.43 5.14
C HIS A 269 -25.70 8.13 3.78
N LEU A 270 -24.66 7.95 2.96
CA LEU A 270 -24.64 8.49 1.60
C LEU A 270 -25.74 7.89 0.73
N LYS A 271 -26.02 6.58 0.87
CA LYS A 271 -27.12 5.91 0.18
C LYS A 271 -28.49 6.43 0.65
N GLU A 272 -28.65 6.61 1.95
CA GLU A 272 -29.89 7.00 2.60
C GLU A 272 -30.25 8.46 2.31
N PHE A 273 -29.33 9.39 2.58
CA PHE A 273 -29.59 10.82 2.49
C PHE A 273 -29.28 11.44 1.13
N LYS A 274 -28.50 10.74 0.28
CA LYS A 274 -28.09 11.22 -1.07
C LYS A 274 -27.46 12.61 -1.08
N SER A 275 -26.96 13.05 0.07
CA SER A 275 -26.43 14.38 0.33
C SER A 275 -25.26 14.25 1.28
N LEU A 276 -24.08 14.71 0.85
CA LEU A 276 -22.87 14.64 1.66
C LEU A 276 -23.02 15.41 3.00
N PRO A 277 -23.54 16.65 3.04
CA PRO A 277 -23.79 17.35 4.30
C PRO A 277 -24.68 16.57 5.28
N LEU A 278 -25.76 15.94 4.79
CA LEU A 278 -26.68 15.17 5.63
C LEU A 278 -26.05 13.85 6.08
N ALA A 279 -25.24 13.21 5.23
CA ALA A 279 -24.52 12.00 5.62
C ALA A 279 -23.46 12.27 6.71
N LEU A 280 -22.78 13.42 6.64
CA LEU A 280 -21.86 13.89 7.68
C LEU A 280 -22.60 14.27 8.97
N ALA A 281 -23.76 14.93 8.87
CA ALA A 281 -24.60 15.21 10.03
C ALA A 281 -25.09 13.92 10.69
N ALA A 282 -25.47 12.90 9.90
CA ALA A 282 -25.86 11.59 10.40
C ALA A 282 -24.70 10.83 11.07
N TYR A 283 -23.47 10.99 10.56
CA TYR A 283 -22.29 10.39 11.17
C TYR A 283 -22.05 10.93 12.59
N ASN A 284 -22.19 12.24 12.80
CA ASN A 284 -21.98 12.88 14.11
C ASN A 284 -23.21 12.77 15.05
N ALA A 285 -24.42 13.02 14.55
CA ALA A 285 -25.65 13.13 15.35
C ALA A 285 -26.57 11.89 15.31
N GLY A 286 -26.22 10.89 14.50
CA GLY A 286 -27.07 9.75 14.18
C GLY A 286 -28.13 10.07 13.11
N GLY A 287 -28.39 9.09 12.22
CA GLY A 287 -29.37 9.24 11.14
C GLY A 287 -30.81 9.50 11.61
N GLY A 288 -31.22 8.97 12.76
CA GLY A 288 -32.53 9.23 13.35
C GLY A 288 -32.76 10.71 13.68
N SER A 289 -31.72 11.42 14.10
CA SER A 289 -31.78 12.87 14.34
C SER A 289 -31.98 13.63 13.03
N VAL A 290 -31.24 13.27 11.98
CA VAL A 290 -31.36 13.90 10.66
C VAL A 290 -32.77 13.72 10.09
N HIS A 291 -33.37 12.53 10.21
CA HIS A 291 -34.76 12.28 9.81
C HIS A 291 -35.75 13.12 10.61
N ARG A 292 -35.60 13.17 11.95
CA ARG A 292 -36.51 13.91 12.82
C ARG A 292 -36.56 15.40 12.49
N TYR A 293 -35.43 16.00 12.15
CA TYR A 293 -35.34 17.43 11.83
C TYR A 293 -35.47 17.74 10.33
N GLY A 294 -35.55 16.72 9.47
CA GLY A 294 -35.63 16.91 8.01
C GLY A 294 -34.39 17.59 7.40
N GLY A 295 -33.24 17.53 8.08
CA GLY A 295 -32.06 18.31 7.73
C GLY A 295 -30.93 18.15 8.75
N ILE A 296 -29.92 19.02 8.69
CA ILE A 296 -28.87 19.08 9.71
C ILE A 296 -29.53 19.46 11.04
N PRO A 297 -29.48 18.60 12.08
CA PRO A 297 -30.10 18.90 13.38
C PRO A 297 -29.57 20.21 13.98
N PRO A 298 -30.38 20.94 14.77
CA PRO A 298 -29.99 22.19 15.43
C PRO A 298 -29.07 21.94 16.65
N PHE A 299 -28.14 21.00 16.52
CA PHE A 299 -27.11 20.73 17.52
C PHE A 299 -25.86 21.54 17.14
N ALA A 300 -25.40 22.41 18.05
CA ALA A 300 -24.26 23.29 17.79
C ALA A 300 -23.01 22.51 17.34
N GLU A 301 -22.77 21.35 17.93
CA GLU A 301 -21.68 20.46 17.53
C GLU A 301 -21.82 19.98 16.07
N THR A 302 -23.00 19.50 15.69
CA THR A 302 -23.25 18.97 14.34
C THR A 302 -23.20 20.06 13.28
N GLN A 303 -23.74 21.24 13.57
CA GLN A 303 -23.68 22.41 12.68
C GLN A 303 -22.24 22.88 12.45
N ALA A 304 -21.36 22.74 13.45
CA ALA A 304 -19.93 23.03 13.31
C ALA A 304 -19.15 21.88 12.65
N TYR A 305 -19.57 20.63 12.89
CA TYR A 305 -18.90 19.42 12.42
C TYR A 305 -18.92 19.32 10.89
N VAL A 306 -20.09 19.48 10.26
CA VAL A 306 -20.27 19.35 8.80
C VAL A 306 -19.30 20.24 8.01
N PRO A 307 -19.27 21.58 8.21
CA PRO A 307 -18.35 22.45 7.48
C PRO A 307 -16.87 22.18 7.83
N LYS A 308 -16.57 21.71 9.05
CA LYS A 308 -15.20 21.35 9.45
C LYS A 308 -14.69 20.15 8.64
N VAL A 309 -15.51 19.12 8.44
CA VAL A 309 -15.16 17.96 7.60
C VAL A 309 -15.07 18.37 6.13
N GLN A 310 -16.00 19.18 5.62
CA GLN A 310 -15.94 19.65 4.23
C GLN A 310 -14.69 20.49 3.95
N LYS A 311 -14.27 21.33 4.91
CA LYS A 311 -13.01 22.09 4.83
C LYS A 311 -11.80 21.15 4.83
N ALA A 312 -11.78 20.13 5.70
CA ALA A 312 -10.73 19.12 5.72
C ALA A 312 -10.68 18.32 4.40
N LEU A 313 -11.84 18.01 3.82
CA LEU A 313 -11.96 17.32 2.53
C LEU A 313 -11.41 18.18 1.39
N ALA A 314 -11.79 19.46 1.32
CA ALA A 314 -11.29 20.39 0.30
C ALA A 314 -9.77 20.59 0.37
N ALA A 315 -9.18 20.51 1.57
CA ALA A 315 -7.73 20.60 1.76
C ALA A 315 -6.96 19.37 1.21
N LEU A 316 -7.64 18.27 0.90
CA LEU A 316 -7.04 17.07 0.31
C LEU A 316 -7.06 17.07 -1.23
N GLY A 317 -7.46 18.20 -1.85
CA GLY A 317 -7.54 18.42 -3.31
C GLY A 317 -8.56 17.54 -4.01
#